data_AF-A0A432CAS1-F1
#
_entry.id   AF-A0A432CAS1-F1
#
_cell.length_a   1.000
_cell.length_b   1.000
_cell.length_c   1.000
_cell.angle_alpha   90.00
_cell.angle_beta   90.00
_cell.angle_gamma   90.00
#
_symmetry.space_group_name_H-M   'P 1'
#
loop_
_entity.id
_entity.type
_entity.pdbx_description
1 polymer ?
#
loop_
_entity_poly.entity_id
_entity_poly.type
_entity_poly.pdbx_seq_one_letter_code
_entity_poly.pdbx_strand_id
1 'polypeptide(L)'
;KLLGYSKEEFLEKAIWEIGFLKDIIANKENFTELQKKSIIRYENLPLESAKGKKIYVEFISNQYKVDNHKVIQCFIRDITEKKLAEDILNKNNTIL
;
A
#
# COMPACT_ATOMS: atom_id res chain seq x y z
N LYS A 1 -15.33 3.20 2.35
CA LYS A 1 -13.94 3.71 2.23
C LYS A 1 -12.99 2.62 2.73
N LEU A 2 -11.91 2.34 2.00
CA LEU A 2 -11.01 1.21 2.27
C LEU A 2 -10.30 1.32 3.63
N LEU A 3 -9.55 2.41 3.83
CA LEU A 3 -8.70 2.59 5.01
C LEU A 3 -9.34 3.47 6.09
N GLY A 4 -10.52 4.03 5.85
CA GLY A 4 -11.23 4.88 6.82
C GLY A 4 -10.78 6.34 6.87
N TYR A 5 -9.71 6.73 6.18
CA TYR A 5 -9.24 8.11 6.10
C TYR A 5 -10.08 8.99 5.16
N SER A 6 -10.23 10.26 5.52
CA SER A 6 -10.78 11.35 4.72
C SER A 6 -9.79 11.83 3.66
N LYS A 7 -10.25 12.63 2.69
CA LYS A 7 -9.36 13.17 1.64
C LYS A 7 -8.41 14.20 2.26
N GLU A 8 -8.92 14.97 3.21
CA GLU A 8 -8.26 16.04 3.94
C GLU A 8 -7.09 15.49 4.77
N GLU A 9 -7.18 14.26 5.26
CA GLU A 9 -6.09 13.55 5.93
C GLU A 9 -4.95 13.11 4.99
N PHE A 10 -5.15 13.16 3.67
CA PHE A 10 -4.11 12.89 2.66
C PHE A 10 -3.55 14.15 2.01
N LEU A 11 -4.35 15.21 1.90
CA LEU A 11 -3.93 16.43 1.19
C LEU A 11 -2.84 17.17 1.96
N GLU A 12 -1.85 17.68 1.23
CA GLU A 12 -0.74 18.49 1.75
C GLU A 12 0.09 17.81 2.85
N LYS A 13 -0.07 16.50 3.02
CA LYS A 13 0.73 15.68 3.92
C LYS A 13 1.86 14.99 3.18
N ALA A 14 3.04 15.02 3.76
CA ALA A 14 4.11 14.16 3.32
C ALA A 14 3.73 12.69 3.61
N ILE A 15 4.25 11.79 2.79
CA ILE A 15 3.83 10.38 2.82
C ILE A 15 4.11 9.69 4.16
N TRP A 16 5.13 10.15 4.90
CA TRP A 16 5.50 9.67 6.23
C TRP A 16 4.67 10.27 7.38
N GLU A 17 3.84 11.29 7.10
CA GLU A 17 2.86 11.83 8.06
C GLU A 17 1.57 11.00 8.06
N ILE A 18 1.36 10.16 7.04
CA ILE A 18 0.18 9.33 6.91
C ILE A 18 0.47 7.98 7.59
N GLY A 19 -0.25 7.69 8.68
CA GLY A 19 0.04 6.60 9.62
C GLY A 19 0.38 5.26 8.94
N PHE A 20 -0.52 4.71 8.12
CA PHE A 20 -0.28 3.41 7.47
C PHE A 20 0.76 3.45 6.34
N LEU A 21 1.07 4.62 5.77
CA LEU A 21 2.10 4.77 4.73
C LEU A 21 3.49 4.91 5.34
N LYS A 22 3.57 5.35 6.60
CA LYS A 22 4.81 5.40 7.36
C LYS A 22 5.48 4.03 7.40
N ASP A 23 4.75 2.94 7.57
CA ASP A 23 5.38 1.61 7.65
C ASP A 23 5.75 1.02 6.28
N ILE A 24 5.09 1.47 5.20
CA ILE A 24 5.38 1.06 3.82
C ILE A 24 6.63 1.77 3.30
N ILE A 25 6.76 3.04 3.65
CA ILE A 25 7.80 3.96 3.17
C ILE A 25 8.57 4.44 4.40
N ALA A 26 8.98 3.48 5.23
CA ALA A 26 9.48 3.69 6.59
C ALA A 26 10.80 4.43 6.73
N ASN A 27 11.49 4.73 5.63
CA ASN A 27 12.74 5.46 5.66
C ASN A 27 12.96 6.24 4.35
N LYS A 28 13.74 7.32 4.44
CA LYS A 28 14.16 8.14 3.30
C LYS A 28 14.78 7.30 2.17
N GLU A 29 15.39 6.17 2.51
CA GLU A 29 15.98 5.24 1.55
C GLU A 29 14.92 4.56 0.68
N ASN A 30 13.86 3.98 1.27
CA ASN A 30 12.74 3.42 0.50
C ASN A 30 12.01 4.50 -0.32
N PHE A 31 11.90 5.72 0.20
CA PHE A 31 11.34 6.84 -0.57
C PHE A 31 12.27 7.27 -1.73
N THR A 32 13.58 7.23 -1.53
CA THR A 32 14.56 7.50 -2.59
C THR A 32 14.53 6.40 -3.65
N GLU A 33 14.35 5.14 -3.27
CA GLU A 33 14.10 4.06 -4.21
C GLU A 33 12.80 4.26 -4.99
N LEU A 34 11.72 4.66 -4.32
CA LEU A 34 10.45 5.05 -4.94
C LEU A 34 10.60 6.15 -6.00
N GLN A 35 11.50 7.11 -5.77
CA GLN A 35 11.79 8.18 -6.73
C GLN A 35 12.69 7.75 -7.90
N LYS A 36 13.39 6.61 -7.77
CA LYS A 36 14.33 6.07 -8.77
C LYS A 36 13.69 4.98 -9.63
N LYS A 37 12.84 4.14 -9.04
CA LYS A 37 12.17 3.02 -9.69
C LYS A 37 10.91 3.49 -10.39
N SER A 38 10.73 3.08 -11.65
CA SER A 38 9.53 3.41 -12.42
C SER A 38 8.27 2.74 -11.87
N ILE A 39 8.41 1.55 -11.27
CA ILE A 39 7.32 0.77 -10.69
C ILE A 39 7.81 0.09 -9.40
N ILE A 40 7.01 0.16 -8.34
CA ILE A 40 7.13 -0.63 -7.12
C ILE A 40 5.82 -1.35 -6.86
N ARG A 41 5.90 -2.62 -6.45
CA ARG A 41 4.74 -3.46 -6.15
C ARG A 41 4.99 -4.22 -4.85
N TYR A 42 4.04 -4.11 -3.92
CA TYR A 42 3.96 -4.96 -2.74
C TYR A 42 2.67 -5.77 -2.81
N GLU A 43 2.82 -7.10 -2.80
CA GLU A 43 1.71 -8.04 -2.74
C GLU A 43 1.45 -8.44 -1.29
N ASN A 44 0.17 -8.61 -0.91
CA ASN A 44 -0.23 -9.10 0.41
C ASN A 44 0.25 -8.25 1.60
N LEU A 45 0.37 -6.94 1.41
CA LEU A 45 0.81 -6.00 2.42
C LEU A 45 -0.28 -5.82 3.48
N PRO A 46 -0.04 -6.19 4.76
CA PRO A 46 -1.01 -5.95 5.82
C PRO A 46 -1.01 -4.48 6.21
N LEU A 47 -2.19 -3.86 6.27
CA LEU A 47 -2.40 -2.51 6.80
C LEU A 47 -3.47 -2.51 7.87
N GLU A 48 -3.37 -1.56 8.78
CA GLU A 48 -4.40 -1.24 9.75
C GLU A 48 -5.22 -0.05 9.24
N SER A 49 -6.54 -0.22 9.12
CA SER A 49 -7.45 0.88 8.84
C SER A 49 -7.57 1.82 10.04
N ALA A 50 -8.10 3.03 9.84
CA ALA A 50 -8.37 4.00 10.91
C ALA A 50 -9.32 3.48 12.01
N LYS A 51 -10.00 2.34 11.80
CA LYS A 51 -10.86 1.66 12.78
C LYS A 51 -10.18 0.46 13.46
N GLY A 52 -8.87 0.27 13.29
CA GLY A 52 -8.12 -0.86 13.86
C GLY A 52 -8.30 -2.19 13.13
N LYS A 53 -9.08 -2.24 12.04
CA LYS A 53 -9.24 -3.46 11.24
C LYS A 53 -7.99 -3.70 10.39
N LYS A 54 -7.38 -4.88 10.53
CA LYS A 54 -6.37 -5.38 9.60
C LYS A 54 -6.98 -5.72 8.25
N ILE A 55 -6.42 -5.18 7.18
CA ILE A 55 -6.74 -5.51 5.80
C ILE A 55 -5.47 -5.89 5.05
N TYR A 56 -5.60 -6.74 4.04
CA TYR A 56 -4.49 -7.04 3.12
C TYR A 56 -4.69 -6.24 1.86
N VAL A 57 -3.63 -5.55 1.42
CA VAL A 57 -3.68 -4.74 0.21
C VAL A 57 -2.61 -5.15 -0.79
N GLU A 58 -2.93 -4.92 -2.05
CA GLU A 58 -1.96 -4.77 -3.11
C GLU A 58 -1.63 -3.28 -3.22
N PHE A 59 -0.34 -2.94 -3.11
CA PHE A 59 0.16 -1.57 -3.27
C PHE A 59 1.02 -1.52 -4.54
N ILE A 60 0.63 -0.69 -5.50
CA ILE A 60 1.41 -0.43 -6.71
C ILE A 60 1.73 1.06 -6.75
N SER A 61 3.00 1.41 -6.88
CA SER A 61 3.42 2.77 -7.12
C SER A 61 4.10 2.88 -8.47
N ASN A 62 3.64 3.82 -9.29
CA ASN A 62 4.24 4.13 -10.58
C ASN A 62 4.73 5.57 -10.61
N GLN A 63 5.90 5.79 -11.21
CA GLN A 63 6.44 7.13 -11.44
C GLN A 63 6.25 7.52 -12.90
N TYR A 64 5.77 8.74 -13.13
CA TYR A 64 5.66 9.34 -14.46
C TYR A 64 5.87 10.85 -14.41
N LYS A 65 5.91 11.48 -15.59
CA LYS A 65 6.01 12.93 -15.73
C LYS A 65 4.68 13.53 -16.16
N VAL A 66 4.27 14.62 -15.52
CA VAL A 66 3.15 15.48 -15.93
C VAL A 66 3.67 16.89 -16.01
N ASP A 67 3.57 17.54 -17.17
CA ASP A 67 4.08 18.90 -17.40
C ASP A 67 5.52 19.10 -16.89
N ASN A 68 6.38 18.12 -17.19
CA ASN A 68 7.78 18.05 -16.74
C ASN A 68 8.00 17.90 -15.22
N HIS A 69 6.94 17.74 -14.43
CA HIS A 69 7.00 17.43 -13.00
C HIS A 69 6.98 15.91 -12.79
N LYS A 70 7.84 15.41 -11.91
CA LYS A 70 7.81 14.01 -11.48
C LYS A 70 6.63 13.79 -10.54
N VAL A 71 5.75 12.87 -10.91
CA VAL A 71 4.59 12.46 -10.12
C VAL A 71 4.73 10.98 -9.79
N ILE A 72 4.42 10.63 -8.54
CA ILE A 72 4.29 9.25 -8.10
C ILE A 72 2.80 9.00 -7.84
N GLN A 73 2.24 7.99 -8.49
CA GLN A 73 0.87 7.56 -8.27
C GLN A 73 0.88 6.20 -7.58
N CYS A 74 0.18 6.13 -6.46
CA CYS A 74 0.02 4.92 -5.68
C CYS A 74 -1.41 4.39 -5.82
N PHE A 75 -1.55 3.15 -6.29
CA PHE A 75 -2.77 2.38 -6.27
C PHE A 75 -2.77 1.45 -5.07
N ILE A 76 -3.86 1.47 -4.30
CA ILE A 76 -4.07 0.61 -3.15
C ILE A 76 -5.37 -0.15 -3.38
N ARG A 77 -5.29 -1.47 -3.42
CA ARG A 77 -6.44 -2.35 -3.68
C ARG A 77 -6.61 -3.32 -2.52
N ASP A 78 -7.84 -3.44 -2.01
CA ASP A 78 -8.19 -4.49 -1.06
C ASP A 78 -8.07 -5.87 -1.72
N ILE A 79 -7.31 -6.75 -1.09
CA ILE A 79 -7.18 -8.16 -1.49
C ILE A 79 -7.43 -9.10 -0.31
N THR A 80 -8.07 -8.61 0.75
CA THR A 80 -8.31 -9.37 2.00
C THR A 80 -9.04 -10.68 1.72
N GLU A 81 -10.13 -10.64 0.93
CA GLU A 81 -10.89 -11.86 0.59
C GLU A 81 -10.06 -12.86 -0.20
N LYS A 82 -9.30 -12.38 -1.19
CA LYS A 82 -8.37 -13.20 -1.99
C LYS A 82 -7.35 -13.89 -1.07
N LYS A 83 -6.72 -13.12 -0.18
CA LYS A 83 -5.70 -13.64 0.74
C LYS A 83 -6.26 -14.68 1.70
N LEU A 84 -7.46 -14.46 2.23
CA LEU A 84 -8.12 -15.42 3.11
C LEU A 84 -8.47 -16.73 2.38
N ALA A 85 -8.95 -16.65 1.14
CA ALA A 85 -9.22 -17.83 0.33
C ALA A 85 -7.95 -18.65 0.03
N GLU A 86 -6.86 -17.97 -0.32
CA GLU A 86 -5.54 -18.60 -0.53
C GLU A 86 -5.03 -19.28 0.75
N ASP A 87 -5.17 -18.64 1.91
CA ASP A 87 -4.73 -19.20 3.20
C ASP A 87 -5.54 -20.45 3.58
N ILE A 88 -6.84 -20.47 3.30
CA ILE A 88 -7.68 -21.66 3.52
C ILE A 88 -7.23 -22.81 2.60
N LEU A 89 -7.00 -22.52 1.32
CA LEU A 89 -6.54 -23.53 0.36
C LEU A 89 -5.18 -24.11 0.76
N ASN A 90 -4.24 -23.25 1.14
CA ASN A 90 -2.90 -23.67 1.55
C ASN A 90 -2.91 -24.53 2.82
N LYS A 91 -3.76 -24.18 3.81
CA LYS A 91 -3.94 -25.01 5.01
C LYS A 91 -4.47 -26.39 4.67
N ASN A 92 -5.46 -26.49 3.77
CA ASN A 92 -6.02 -27.79 3.37
C ASN A 92 -5.00 -28.65 2.62
N ASN A 93 -4.12 -28.04 1.83
CA ASN A 93 -3.06 -28.75 1.09
C ASN A 93 -1.88 -29.18 1.98
N THR A 94 -1.75 -28.65 3.20
CA THR A 94 -0.67 -29.01 4.14
C THR A 94 -1.10 -30.14 5.11
N ILE A 95 -2.37 -30.52 5.08
CA ILE A 95 -2.97 -31.58 5.95
C ILE A 95 -3.07 -32.93 5.20
N LEU A 96 -2.58 -33.01 3.96
CA LEU A 96 -2.37 -34.23 3.17
C LEU A 96 -0.89 -34.60 3.16
#